data_AF-A0A423VL46-F1
#
_entry.id   AF-A0A423VL46-F1
#
_cell.length_a   1.000
_cell.length_b   1.000
_cell.length_c   1.000
_cell.angle_alpha   90.00
_cell.angle_beta   90.00
_cell.angle_gamma   90.00
#
_symmetry.space_group_name_H-M   'P 1'
#
loop_
_entity.id
_entity.type
_entity.pdbx_description
1 polymer ?
#
loop_
_entity_poly.entity_id
_entity_poly.type
_entity_poly.pdbx_seq_one_letter_code
_entity_poly.pdbx_strand_id
1 'polypeptide(L)'
;MASTGGSDSRRSDSRSRDRDTPLQKRSVVSSFLYKFVDEDGQRKARVALFKRSGQVRTYQHRWAVISGSIESDDLSPQAAAWREIQEETTLTRSSLELMRQGKSYVLPDESIGREWTIYPFAFRLKDEKEGGKGDKAIELDYEHETWAWYDPLEIEDSESFGAVPRLAESLRRVWFEKDLGLDAGAVLTNGLDRLKNDHQSGASQLAGVALGVLRDIILRLDSQQPLEAWWARIRFAAWHIWKNGRESMGAAILSVLISALKSIEDTIRQHEQQPAPEWRDAVLEELDHRIASSQDIAKAISAAFASFLRDHFAVQAESSRPIKILTLSESSTIKHALRNVIANTDFSLDLRVLESRPLFEGVSLASSLIHAVPLSERSTVQPANGPGQPRKAPAPKLQVTLYTDASSALASEDVDIVLIGADRIAESGAVSNKTGSLPAILSAKHMSPNARIVIVGESGKIAPPGAAASHVVEDNGPTQLVRAWTAEFNSEGVRKAAGTLPSIPTGKQEGGQSRLDMPLGNDAVQVDIRNVLFEWVPPELVDVYVTEQGLWTIADIQKHSALVGAEEERLFKDI
;
A
#
# COMPACT_ATOMS: atom_id res chain seq x y z
N MET A 1 -13.12 65.28 69.06
CA MET A 1 -12.93 66.35 68.04
C MET A 1 -11.93 65.79 67.04
N ALA A 2 -12.40 65.22 65.92
CA ALA A 2 -12.48 65.87 64.60
C ALA A 2 -11.10 66.35 64.12
N SER A 3 -10.59 66.11 62.92
CA SER A 3 -10.93 65.31 61.72
C SER A 3 -9.89 65.72 60.68
N THR A 4 -9.51 64.81 59.78
CA THR A 4 -8.95 64.97 58.39
C THR A 4 -7.83 63.93 58.25
N GLY A 5 -7.88 62.94 57.37
CA GLY A 5 -8.45 62.90 56.03
C GLY A 5 -7.30 62.51 55.10
N GLY A 6 -7.24 61.24 54.68
CA GLY A 6 -6.18 60.72 53.83
C GLY A 6 -6.64 59.45 53.14
N SER A 7 -6.89 59.58 51.84
CA SER A 7 -7.55 58.65 50.92
C SER A 7 -6.83 57.32 50.72
N ASP A 8 -7.60 56.24 50.82
CA ASP A 8 -7.29 54.88 50.40
C ASP A 8 -6.86 54.83 48.93
N SER A 9 -5.62 54.41 48.69
CA SER A 9 -5.15 54.03 47.36
C SER A 9 -5.35 52.53 47.18
N ARG A 10 -6.38 52.18 46.40
CA ARG A 10 -6.61 50.83 45.91
C ARG A 10 -5.42 50.39 45.05
N ARG A 11 -4.55 49.55 45.60
CA ARG A 11 -3.69 48.68 44.79
C ARG A 11 -4.55 47.48 44.40
N SER A 12 -5.00 47.48 43.15
CA SER A 12 -5.54 46.29 42.49
C SER A 12 -4.40 45.28 42.29
N ASP A 13 -4.36 44.25 43.13
CA ASP A 13 -3.67 43.00 42.81
C ASP A 13 -4.39 42.36 41.62
N SER A 14 -3.91 42.65 40.41
CA SER A 14 -4.32 41.97 39.18
C SER A 14 -3.13 41.16 38.64
N ARG A 15 -2.73 40.12 39.38
CA ARG A 15 -1.85 39.06 38.86
C ARG A 15 -2.27 37.74 39.48
N SER A 16 -3.01 36.93 38.71
CA SER A 16 -2.94 35.44 38.66
C SER A 16 -4.25 34.76 38.23
N ARG A 17 -4.90 35.21 37.14
CA ARG A 17 -5.96 34.42 36.50
C ARG A 17 -5.82 34.53 34.99
N ASP A 18 -5.02 33.63 34.42
CA ASP A 18 -5.15 33.10 33.05
C ASP A 18 -4.00 32.11 32.82
N ARG A 19 -4.09 30.94 33.45
CA ARG A 19 -3.47 29.71 32.99
C ARG A 19 -4.50 28.61 33.26
N ASP A 20 -4.77 27.79 32.25
CA ASP A 20 -5.68 26.64 32.23
C ASP A 20 -7.02 26.81 31.50
N THR A 21 -7.09 27.61 30.44
CA THR A 21 -8.09 27.31 29.38
C THR A 21 -7.51 26.23 28.48
N PRO A 22 -8.11 25.02 28.39
CA PRO A 22 -7.59 23.95 27.54
C PRO A 22 -7.63 24.38 26.06
N LEU A 23 -6.53 24.16 25.34
CA LEU A 23 -6.44 24.47 23.92
C LEU A 23 -7.50 23.72 23.12
N GLN A 24 -8.18 24.40 22.19
CA GLN A 24 -9.14 23.76 21.32
C GLN A 24 -8.42 22.87 20.31
N LYS A 25 -8.67 21.55 20.38
CA LYS A 25 -8.08 20.57 19.46
C LYS A 25 -8.75 20.64 18.09
N ARG A 26 -7.95 20.67 17.04
CA ARG A 26 -8.40 20.70 15.64
C ARG A 26 -7.49 19.85 14.77
N SER A 27 -8.07 19.05 13.89
CA SER A 27 -7.32 18.29 12.88
C SER A 27 -7.40 19.00 11.54
N VAL A 28 -6.26 19.17 10.89
CA VAL A 28 -6.14 19.91 9.63
C VAL A 28 -5.24 19.17 8.64
N VAL A 29 -5.47 19.41 7.35
CA VAL A 29 -4.60 18.95 6.27
C VAL A 29 -3.66 20.07 5.81
N SER A 30 -2.52 19.69 5.26
CA SER A 30 -1.58 20.63 4.62
C SER A 30 -1.09 20.04 3.31
N SER A 31 -1.53 20.64 2.21
CA SER A 31 -1.38 20.10 0.86
C SER A 31 -0.38 20.91 0.05
N PHE A 32 0.83 20.37 -0.07
CA PHE A 32 1.92 20.94 -0.87
C PHE A 32 1.74 20.57 -2.33
N LEU A 33 1.61 21.56 -3.22
CA LEU A 33 1.51 21.34 -4.66
C LEU A 33 2.87 21.52 -5.31
N TYR A 34 3.33 20.54 -6.08
CA TYR A 34 4.63 20.52 -6.72
C TYR A 34 4.52 20.51 -8.25
N LYS A 35 5.49 21.16 -8.90
CA LYS A 35 5.86 20.88 -10.28
C LYS A 35 7.33 20.55 -10.38
N PHE A 36 7.69 19.82 -11.43
CA PHE A 36 9.08 19.50 -11.75
C PHE A 36 9.45 20.20 -13.05
N VAL A 37 10.57 20.92 -13.03
CA VAL A 37 11.06 21.70 -14.16
C VAL A 37 12.48 21.27 -14.49
N ASP A 38 12.83 21.23 -15.77
CA ASP A 38 14.19 21.00 -16.20
C ASP A 38 14.93 22.35 -16.24
N GLU A 39 15.86 22.54 -15.30
CA GLU A 39 16.71 23.73 -15.19
C GLU A 39 18.18 23.29 -15.22
N ASP A 40 18.98 23.85 -16.14
CA ASP A 40 20.41 23.53 -16.31
C ASP A 40 20.70 22.03 -16.52
N GLY A 41 19.78 21.31 -17.17
CA GLY A 41 19.89 19.87 -17.39
C GLY A 41 19.59 19.02 -16.15
N GLN A 42 19.12 19.63 -15.06
CA GLN A 42 18.67 18.95 -13.85
C GLN A 42 17.18 19.14 -13.63
N ARG A 43 16.49 18.06 -13.28
CA ARG A 43 15.08 18.10 -12.91
C ARG A 43 14.94 18.62 -11.49
N LYS A 44 14.46 19.85 -11.32
CA LYS A 44 14.26 20.50 -10.02
C LYS A 44 12.79 20.55 -9.64
N ALA A 45 12.53 20.45 -8.34
CA ALA A 45 11.19 20.60 -7.78
C ALA A 45 10.91 22.06 -7.46
N ARG A 46 9.68 22.50 -7.71
CA ARG A 46 9.14 23.77 -7.26
C ARG A 46 7.86 23.49 -6.48
N VAL A 47 7.68 24.14 -5.34
CA VAL A 47 6.48 24.01 -4.50
C VAL A 47 5.70 25.32 -4.50
N ALA A 48 4.38 25.23 -4.64
CA ALA A 48 3.51 26.39 -4.63
C ALA A 48 3.22 26.81 -3.19
N LEU A 49 3.42 28.09 -2.89
CA LEU A 49 2.91 28.74 -1.69
C LEU A 49 1.84 29.75 -2.07
N PHE A 50 0.83 29.85 -1.23
CA PHE A 50 -0.36 30.68 -1.41
C PHE A 50 -0.38 31.75 -0.32
N LYS A 51 -0.56 33.00 -0.74
CA LYS A 51 -0.58 34.12 0.20
C LYS A 51 -2.00 34.29 0.71
N ARG A 52 -2.19 34.05 2.00
CA ARG A 52 -3.49 34.14 2.66
C ARG A 52 -4.06 35.56 2.57
N SER A 53 -5.34 35.68 2.25
CA SER A 53 -6.03 36.96 2.11
C SER A 53 -6.28 37.62 3.48
N GLY A 54 -6.77 38.86 3.48
CA GLY A 54 -7.26 39.52 4.70
C GLY A 54 -8.63 39.03 5.18
N GLN A 55 -9.30 38.16 4.42
CA GLN A 55 -10.67 37.70 4.70
C GLN A 55 -10.72 36.46 5.61
N VAL A 56 -9.60 35.75 5.72
CA VAL A 56 -9.47 34.56 6.57
C VAL A 56 -9.29 34.93 8.05
N ARG A 57 -9.64 34.01 8.96
CA ARG A 57 -9.63 34.28 10.42
C ARG A 57 -8.23 34.27 11.06
N THR A 58 -7.31 33.47 10.53
CA THR A 58 -5.97 33.24 11.13
C THR A 58 -4.86 33.38 10.10
N TYR A 59 -3.72 33.91 10.54
CA TYR A 59 -2.49 34.07 9.77
C TYR A 59 -2.66 34.84 8.45
N GLN A 60 -3.40 35.96 8.49
CA GLN A 60 -3.62 36.83 7.33
C GLN A 60 -2.31 37.30 6.70
N HIS A 61 -2.27 37.40 5.37
CA HIS A 61 -1.12 37.87 4.58
C HIS A 61 0.18 37.03 4.70
N ARG A 62 0.12 35.89 5.38
CA ARG A 62 1.24 34.94 5.48
C ARG A 62 1.24 33.96 4.31
N TRP A 63 2.42 33.48 3.93
CA TRP A 63 2.56 32.36 2.98
C TRP A 63 2.14 31.04 3.62
N ALA A 64 1.34 30.26 2.91
CA ALA A 64 0.80 28.98 3.36
C ALA A 64 0.78 27.97 2.22
N VAL A 65 0.35 26.76 2.54
CA VAL A 65 -0.12 25.77 1.56
C VAL A 65 -1.64 25.72 1.60
N ILE A 66 -2.24 24.97 0.68
CA ILE A 66 -3.67 24.64 0.74
C ILE A 66 -3.91 23.84 2.01
N SER A 67 -4.84 24.30 2.85
CA SER A 67 -5.00 23.75 4.19
C SER A 67 -6.39 24.04 4.73
N GLY A 68 -7.06 23.00 5.23
CA GLY A 68 -8.31 23.18 5.94
C GLY A 68 -8.60 22.08 6.94
N SER A 69 -9.78 22.16 7.54
CA SER A 69 -10.15 21.29 8.64
C SER A 69 -10.64 19.94 8.12
N ILE A 70 -10.33 18.88 8.86
CA ILE A 70 -10.92 17.57 8.61
C ILE A 70 -12.31 17.57 9.22
N GLU A 71 -13.33 17.44 8.37
CA GLU A 71 -14.74 17.43 8.77
C GLU A 71 -15.20 16.03 9.16
N SER A 72 -16.37 15.92 9.81
CA SER A 72 -16.87 14.64 10.35
C SER A 72 -17.35 13.67 9.27
N ASP A 73 -17.70 14.18 8.10
CA ASP A 73 -18.13 13.44 6.91
C ASP A 73 -16.98 13.13 5.94
N ASP A 74 -15.79 13.71 6.16
CA ASP A 74 -14.59 13.30 5.45
C ASP A 74 -14.23 11.84 5.77
N LEU A 75 -14.18 10.99 4.75
CA LEU A 75 -13.85 9.57 4.90
C LEU A 75 -12.42 9.34 5.41
N SER A 76 -11.52 10.29 5.18
CA SER A 76 -10.12 10.25 5.63
C SER A 76 -9.45 11.63 5.55
N PRO A 77 -8.30 11.85 6.20
CA PRO A 77 -7.51 13.07 6.03
C PRO A 77 -7.13 13.33 4.56
N GLN A 78 -6.91 12.28 3.77
CA GLN A 78 -6.64 12.44 2.34
C GLN A 78 -7.88 12.90 1.56
N ALA A 79 -9.09 12.47 1.96
CA ALA A 79 -10.33 12.95 1.36
C ALA A 79 -10.51 14.45 1.62
N ALA A 80 -10.27 14.89 2.86
CA ALA A 80 -10.23 16.31 3.23
C ALA A 80 -9.21 17.08 2.37
N ALA A 81 -7.98 16.56 2.22
CA ALA A 81 -6.96 17.18 1.38
C ALA A 81 -7.40 17.38 -0.07
N TRP A 82 -8.12 16.42 -0.67
CA TRP A 82 -8.66 16.56 -2.01
C TRP A 82 -9.79 17.59 -2.09
N ARG A 83 -10.66 17.65 -1.08
CA ARG A 83 -11.75 18.64 -0.99
C ARG A 83 -11.19 20.06 -0.89
N GLU A 84 -10.29 20.31 0.06
CA GLU A 84 -9.68 21.62 0.27
C GLU A 84 -8.91 22.11 -0.98
N ILE A 85 -8.17 21.21 -1.65
CA ILE A 85 -7.52 21.55 -2.94
C ILE A 85 -8.53 21.96 -4.00
N GLN A 86 -9.65 21.24 -4.09
CA GLN A 86 -10.68 21.57 -5.06
C GLN A 86 -11.37 22.90 -4.73
N GLU A 87 -11.66 23.16 -3.47
CA GLU A 87 -12.31 24.39 -2.99
C GLU A 87 -11.40 25.61 -3.19
N GLU A 88 -10.14 25.52 -2.77
CA GLU A 88 -9.21 26.66 -2.78
C GLU A 88 -8.53 26.90 -4.14
N THR A 89 -8.46 25.88 -5.02
CA THR A 89 -7.72 25.99 -6.31
C THR A 89 -8.45 25.47 -7.55
N THR A 90 -9.65 24.90 -7.43
CA THR A 90 -10.40 24.18 -8.49
C THR A 90 -9.72 22.92 -9.06
N LEU A 91 -8.56 22.53 -8.52
CA LEU A 91 -7.82 21.39 -9.04
C LEU A 91 -8.46 20.07 -8.59
N THR A 92 -8.44 19.09 -9.48
CA THR A 92 -9.01 17.76 -9.22
C THR A 92 -8.00 16.67 -9.48
N ARG A 93 -8.40 15.40 -9.28
CA ARG A 93 -7.58 14.21 -9.59
C ARG A 93 -7.16 14.11 -11.05
N SER A 94 -7.81 14.82 -11.98
CA SER A 94 -7.34 14.89 -13.37
C SER A 94 -6.10 15.78 -13.53
N SER A 95 -5.96 16.80 -12.67
CA SER A 95 -4.86 17.76 -12.72
C SER A 95 -3.70 17.39 -11.80
N LEU A 96 -3.96 16.58 -10.78
CA LEU A 96 -3.01 16.24 -9.73
C LEU A 96 -2.82 14.74 -9.57
N GLU A 97 -1.66 14.38 -9.03
CA GLU A 97 -1.34 13.04 -8.54
C GLU A 97 -0.86 13.15 -7.09
N LEU A 98 -1.36 12.31 -6.18
CA LEU A 98 -0.82 12.24 -4.82
C LEU A 98 0.59 11.61 -4.89
N MET A 99 1.61 12.41 -4.54
CA MET A 99 2.99 11.95 -4.51
C MET A 99 3.33 11.29 -3.18
N ARG A 100 3.08 11.98 -2.07
CA ARG A 100 3.54 11.57 -0.75
C ARG A 100 2.55 11.97 0.34
N GLN A 101 2.40 11.12 1.35
CA GLN A 101 1.88 11.42 2.65
C GLN A 101 3.04 11.55 3.64
N GLY A 102 2.98 12.55 4.50
CA GLY A 102 3.91 12.74 5.60
C GLY A 102 3.33 12.32 6.94
N LYS A 103 4.20 12.07 7.92
CA LYS A 103 3.77 11.70 9.27
C LYS A 103 3.06 12.89 9.91
N SER A 104 1.88 12.64 10.48
CA SER A 104 1.12 13.66 11.19
C SER A 104 1.80 14.07 12.49
N TYR A 105 1.66 15.33 12.89
CA TYR A 105 2.25 15.84 14.13
C TYR A 105 1.33 16.85 14.82
N VAL A 106 1.58 17.09 16.10
CA VAL A 106 0.82 18.02 16.93
C VAL A 106 1.56 19.35 17.09
N LEU A 107 0.85 20.46 16.90
CA LEU A 107 1.34 21.82 17.08
C LEU A 107 0.42 22.58 18.05
N PRO A 108 0.85 22.81 19.30
CA PRO A 108 0.16 23.75 20.19
C PRO A 108 0.49 25.20 19.79
N ASP A 109 -0.55 26.03 19.64
CA ASP A 109 -0.45 27.48 19.43
C ASP A 109 -1.29 28.20 20.49
N GLU A 110 -0.62 28.56 21.59
CA GLU A 110 -1.22 29.27 22.72
C GLU A 110 -1.73 30.67 22.33
N SER A 111 -1.13 31.30 21.31
CA SER A 111 -1.48 32.67 20.90
C SER A 111 -2.90 32.77 20.33
N ILE A 112 -3.40 31.67 19.78
CA ILE A 112 -4.77 31.56 19.25
C ILE A 112 -5.61 30.53 20.01
N GLY A 113 -5.10 29.97 21.11
CA GLY A 113 -5.79 29.01 21.97
C GLY A 113 -6.12 27.68 21.29
N ARG A 114 -5.25 27.17 20.39
CA ARG A 114 -5.50 25.96 19.60
C ARG A 114 -4.37 24.93 19.69
N GLU A 115 -4.73 23.67 19.54
CA GLU A 115 -3.80 22.57 19.33
C GLU A 115 -4.15 21.89 18.01
N TRP A 116 -3.24 21.98 17.05
CA TRP A 116 -3.43 21.45 15.70
C TRP A 116 -2.86 20.05 15.58
N THR A 117 -3.61 19.11 15.04
CA THR A 117 -3.08 17.85 14.50
C THR A 117 -3.00 18.01 12.98
N ILE A 118 -1.78 18.10 12.45
CA ILE A 118 -1.53 18.42 11.04
C ILE A 118 -1.23 17.14 10.27
N TYR A 119 -1.92 16.95 9.14
CA TYR A 119 -1.75 15.85 8.18
C TYR A 119 -1.16 16.37 6.86
N PRO A 120 0.15 16.26 6.66
CA PRO A 120 0.80 16.81 5.46
C PRO A 120 0.76 15.85 4.27
N PHE A 121 0.50 16.40 3.09
CA PHE A 121 0.44 15.70 1.80
C PHE A 121 1.19 16.47 0.73
N ALA A 122 1.81 15.78 -0.21
CA ALA A 122 2.42 16.35 -1.41
C ALA A 122 1.70 15.83 -2.66
N PHE A 123 1.34 16.74 -3.55
CA PHE A 123 0.70 16.45 -4.82
C PHE A 123 1.54 16.99 -5.98
N ARG A 124 1.60 16.25 -7.09
CA ARG A 124 2.25 16.67 -8.33
C ARG A 124 1.21 17.23 -9.29
N LEU A 125 1.46 18.41 -9.85
CA LEU A 125 0.76 18.86 -11.04
C LEU A 125 1.14 18.01 -12.25
N LYS A 126 0.12 17.46 -12.89
CA LYS A 126 0.23 16.78 -14.19
C LYS A 126 0.42 17.83 -15.28
N ASP A 127 1.34 17.55 -16.18
CA ASP A 127 1.55 18.40 -17.34
C ASP A 127 0.48 18.18 -18.43
N GLU A 128 0.50 18.99 -19.48
CA GLU A 128 -0.45 18.88 -20.59
C GLU A 128 -0.34 17.53 -21.34
N LYS A 129 0.85 16.89 -21.34
CA LYS A 129 1.08 15.60 -22.01
C LYS A 129 0.46 14.44 -21.22
N GLU A 130 0.35 14.59 -19.91
CA GLU A 130 -0.32 13.65 -19.00
C GLU A 130 -1.84 13.88 -18.90
N GLY A 131 -2.39 14.81 -19.69
CA GLY A 131 -3.81 15.18 -19.67
C GLY A 131 -4.19 16.18 -18.58
N GLY A 132 -3.20 16.76 -17.90
CA GLY A 132 -3.38 17.89 -16.98
C GLY A 132 -3.50 19.23 -17.72
N LYS A 133 -3.69 20.31 -16.96
CA LYS A 133 -3.75 21.69 -17.49
C LYS A 133 -2.57 22.56 -17.01
N GLY A 134 -1.58 21.95 -16.34
CA GLY A 134 -0.47 22.67 -15.73
C GLY A 134 -0.93 23.70 -14.69
N ASP A 135 -0.08 24.70 -14.43
CA ASP A 135 -0.32 25.75 -13.44
C ASP A 135 -1.40 26.77 -13.87
N LYS A 136 -1.76 26.80 -15.16
CA LYS A 136 -2.86 27.64 -15.67
C LYS A 136 -4.24 27.25 -15.14
N ALA A 137 -4.38 26.07 -14.54
CA ALA A 137 -5.64 25.61 -13.95
C ALA A 137 -5.83 25.97 -12.47
N ILE A 138 -4.88 26.69 -11.87
CA ILE A 138 -5.03 27.18 -10.49
C ILE A 138 -5.91 28.43 -10.53
N GLU A 139 -7.15 28.28 -10.08
CA GLU A 139 -8.08 29.38 -9.86
C GLU A 139 -8.33 29.51 -8.36
N LEU A 140 -7.90 30.63 -7.77
CA LEU A 140 -7.99 30.85 -6.33
C LEU A 140 -9.39 31.25 -5.91
N ASP A 141 -9.80 30.80 -4.72
CA ASP A 141 -10.97 31.31 -4.03
C ASP A 141 -10.65 32.56 -3.18
N TYR A 142 -11.56 32.93 -2.29
CA TYR A 142 -11.42 34.12 -1.43
C TYR A 142 -10.35 33.98 -0.33
N GLU A 143 -9.87 32.76 -0.04
CA GLU A 143 -8.91 32.51 1.04
C GLU A 143 -7.50 33.02 0.70
N HIS A 144 -7.17 33.14 -0.58
CA HIS A 144 -5.84 33.52 -1.04
C HIS A 144 -5.89 34.71 -2.01
N GLU A 145 -4.91 35.61 -1.89
CA GLU A 145 -4.82 36.79 -2.76
C GLU A 145 -3.85 36.59 -3.95
N THR A 146 -2.86 35.72 -3.80
CA THR A 146 -1.88 35.39 -4.85
C THR A 146 -1.13 34.09 -4.50
N TRP A 147 -0.32 33.58 -5.42
CA TRP A 147 0.48 32.38 -5.21
C TRP A 147 1.80 32.46 -6.00
N ALA A 148 2.83 31.74 -5.56
CA ALA A 148 4.14 31.70 -6.23
C ALA A 148 4.86 30.35 -6.04
N TRP A 149 5.79 30.05 -6.94
CA TRP A 149 6.64 28.87 -6.91
C TRP A 149 7.94 29.15 -6.14
N TYR A 150 8.29 28.27 -5.21
CA TYR A 150 9.49 28.34 -4.39
C TYR A 150 10.37 27.09 -4.56
N ASP A 151 11.67 27.22 -4.29
CA ASP A 151 12.51 26.06 -4.04
C ASP A 151 12.15 25.46 -2.66
N PRO A 152 11.78 24.17 -2.57
CA PRO A 152 11.50 23.53 -1.28
C PRO A 152 12.65 23.61 -0.27
N LEU A 153 13.90 23.68 -0.74
CA LEU A 153 15.06 23.78 0.14
C LEU A 153 15.18 25.15 0.80
N GLU A 154 14.69 26.22 0.16
CA GLU A 154 14.75 27.61 0.64
C GLU A 154 13.63 27.98 1.64
N ILE A 155 12.63 27.12 1.84
CA ILE A 155 11.53 27.40 2.77
C ILE A 155 11.98 27.24 4.23
N GLU A 156 11.77 28.27 5.05
CA GLU A 156 12.21 28.31 6.45
C GLU A 156 11.11 28.81 7.39
N ASP A 157 11.16 28.38 8.65
CA ASP A 157 10.27 28.84 9.73
C ASP A 157 10.79 30.13 10.38
N SER A 158 11.21 31.10 9.57
CA SER A 158 11.68 32.42 10.02
C SER A 158 10.58 33.48 9.85
N GLU A 159 10.48 34.41 10.81
CA GLU A 159 9.55 35.54 10.70
C GLU A 159 9.80 36.37 9.43
N SER A 160 11.07 36.48 9.00
CA SER A 160 11.46 37.16 7.77
C SER A 160 10.92 36.52 6.50
N PHE A 161 10.75 35.18 6.48
CA PHE A 161 10.13 34.50 5.35
C PHE A 161 8.61 34.79 5.27
N GLY A 162 7.98 35.07 6.42
CA GLY A 162 6.58 35.51 6.47
C GLY A 162 5.57 34.40 6.20
N ALA A 163 5.91 33.14 6.47
CA ALA A 163 4.99 32.00 6.37
C ALA A 163 4.15 31.80 7.63
N VAL A 164 3.12 30.94 7.51
CA VAL A 164 2.40 30.37 8.65
C VAL A 164 3.36 29.59 9.56
N PRO A 165 3.06 29.46 10.87
CA PRO A 165 3.94 28.76 11.80
C PRO A 165 4.23 27.32 11.38
N ARG A 166 5.50 26.90 11.47
CA ARG A 166 5.98 25.52 11.22
C ARG A 166 5.66 25.00 9.81
N LEU A 167 5.61 25.88 8.81
CA LEU A 167 5.48 25.52 7.40
C LEU A 167 6.66 24.65 6.94
N ALA A 168 7.90 25.02 7.28
CA ALA A 168 9.08 24.25 6.87
C ALA A 168 9.11 22.89 7.55
N GLU A 169 8.62 22.78 8.79
CA GLU A 169 8.43 21.47 9.42
C GLU A 169 7.40 20.60 8.71
N SER A 170 6.22 21.13 8.38
CA SER A 170 5.22 20.40 7.57
C SER A 170 5.80 19.96 6.23
N LEU A 171 6.59 20.82 5.59
CA LEU A 171 7.25 20.53 4.32
C LEU A 171 8.22 19.35 4.46
N ARG A 172 9.08 19.34 5.48
CA ARG A 172 10.04 18.25 5.74
C ARG A 172 9.37 16.88 5.88
N ARG A 173 8.13 16.82 6.37
CA ARG A 173 7.33 15.58 6.46
C ARG A 173 7.01 14.95 5.11
N VAL A 174 7.00 15.73 4.03
CA VAL A 174 6.67 15.25 2.66
C VAL A 174 7.81 15.45 1.67
N TRP A 175 8.79 16.28 2.00
CA TRP A 175 9.99 16.57 1.20
C TRP A 175 11.24 16.10 1.94
N PHE A 176 11.36 14.78 2.08
CA PHE A 176 12.41 14.12 2.86
C PHE A 176 13.82 14.41 2.36
N GLU A 177 14.01 14.93 1.15
CA GLU A 177 15.31 15.37 0.62
C GLU A 177 15.96 16.44 1.52
N LYS A 178 15.14 17.26 2.20
CA LYS A 178 15.61 18.27 3.14
C LYS A 178 16.25 17.67 4.39
N ASP A 179 15.76 16.50 4.83
CA ASP A 179 16.26 15.82 6.03
C ASP A 179 17.26 14.72 5.71
N LEU A 180 17.09 13.98 4.62
CA LEU A 180 17.99 12.88 4.22
C LEU A 180 19.22 13.36 3.44
N GLY A 181 19.14 14.56 2.85
CA GLY A 181 20.09 15.03 1.84
C GLY A 181 19.74 14.55 0.44
N LEU A 182 20.34 15.19 -0.58
CA LEU A 182 19.98 14.97 -1.99
C LEU A 182 20.25 13.53 -2.46
N ASP A 183 21.38 12.93 -2.05
CA ASP A 183 21.77 11.59 -2.51
C ASP A 183 20.86 10.49 -1.94
N ALA A 184 20.70 10.45 -0.61
CA ALA A 184 19.81 9.50 0.04
C ALA A 184 18.34 9.75 -0.30
N GLY A 185 17.94 11.01 -0.43
CA GLY A 185 16.62 11.39 -0.92
C GLY A 185 16.34 10.90 -2.35
N ALA A 186 17.29 11.02 -3.26
CA ALA A 186 17.14 10.49 -4.62
C ALA A 186 16.96 8.96 -4.63
N VAL A 187 17.69 8.22 -3.79
CA VAL A 187 17.51 6.77 -3.62
C VAL A 187 16.09 6.46 -3.14
N LEU A 188 15.59 7.16 -2.12
CA LEU A 188 14.24 6.96 -1.62
C LEU A 188 13.19 7.28 -2.70
N THR A 189 13.30 8.41 -3.38
CA THR A 189 12.37 8.80 -4.46
C THR A 189 12.28 7.75 -5.57
N ASN A 190 13.42 7.28 -6.07
CA ASN A 190 13.47 6.25 -7.10
C ASN A 190 12.95 4.90 -6.58
N GLY A 191 13.26 4.57 -5.33
CA GLY A 191 12.76 3.38 -4.65
C GLY A 191 11.23 3.37 -4.51
N LEU A 192 10.63 4.50 -4.12
CA LEU A 192 9.19 4.67 -4.03
C LEU A 192 8.52 4.55 -5.41
N ASP A 193 9.07 5.19 -6.44
CA ASP A 193 8.55 5.07 -7.81
C ASP A 193 8.56 3.61 -8.30
N ARG A 194 9.67 2.91 -8.07
CA ARG A 194 9.80 1.48 -8.40
C ARG A 194 8.76 0.62 -7.65
N LEU A 195 8.52 0.88 -6.37
CA LEU A 195 7.52 0.15 -5.59
C LEU A 195 6.08 0.43 -6.05
N LYS A 196 5.76 1.68 -6.41
CA LYS A 196 4.43 2.09 -6.88
C LYS A 196 4.07 1.47 -8.22
N ASN A 197 5.03 1.46 -9.15
CA ASN A 197 4.79 1.10 -10.55
C ASN A 197 5.05 -0.39 -10.86
N ASP A 198 5.55 -1.17 -9.90
CA ASP A 198 5.70 -2.62 -10.06
C ASP A 198 4.37 -3.33 -9.79
N HIS A 199 3.62 -3.61 -10.86
CA HIS A 199 2.37 -4.37 -10.83
C HIS A 199 2.55 -5.87 -11.11
N GLN A 200 3.78 -6.34 -11.29
CA GLN A 200 4.08 -7.74 -11.62
C GLN A 200 4.51 -8.54 -10.40
N SER A 201 5.21 -7.90 -9.47
CA SER A 201 5.66 -8.50 -8.23
C SER A 201 4.53 -8.64 -7.20
N GLY A 202 4.53 -9.77 -6.48
CA GLY A 202 3.66 -9.98 -5.33
C GLY A 202 4.19 -9.31 -4.05
N ALA A 203 3.38 -9.32 -2.98
CA ALA A 203 3.69 -8.67 -1.70
C ALA A 203 5.09 -8.99 -1.14
N SER A 204 5.51 -10.26 -1.14
CA SER A 204 6.81 -10.68 -0.59
C SER A 204 8.00 -10.18 -1.40
N GLN A 205 7.86 -10.13 -2.73
CA GLN A 205 8.91 -9.60 -3.61
C GLN A 205 9.08 -8.09 -3.41
N LEU A 206 7.97 -7.36 -3.33
CA LEU A 206 7.98 -5.92 -3.06
C LEU A 206 8.54 -5.60 -1.67
N ALA A 207 8.30 -6.44 -0.66
CA ALA A 207 8.93 -6.30 0.65
C ALA A 207 10.46 -6.47 0.57
N GLY A 208 10.96 -7.40 -0.26
CA GLY A 208 12.40 -7.52 -0.55
C GLY A 208 12.97 -6.28 -1.27
N VAL A 209 12.23 -5.73 -2.24
CA VAL A 209 12.60 -4.47 -2.91
C VAL A 209 12.66 -3.31 -1.91
N ALA A 210 11.69 -3.20 -1.01
CA ALA A 210 11.65 -2.20 0.05
C ALA A 210 12.86 -2.29 1.00
N LEU A 211 13.26 -3.52 1.37
CA LEU A 211 14.46 -3.75 2.18
C LEU A 211 15.73 -3.28 1.45
N GLY A 212 15.86 -3.59 0.16
CA GLY A 212 16.95 -3.10 -0.68
C GLY A 212 17.00 -1.58 -0.77
N VAL A 213 15.84 -0.91 -0.90
CA VAL A 213 15.76 0.55 -0.87
C VAL A 213 16.25 1.12 0.46
N LEU A 214 15.84 0.56 1.60
CA LEU A 214 16.31 0.99 2.92
C LEU A 214 17.83 0.86 3.04
N ARG A 215 18.38 -0.29 2.61
CA ARG A 215 19.81 -0.58 2.60
C ARG A 215 20.60 0.44 1.75
N ASP A 216 20.10 0.77 0.56
CA ASP A 216 20.75 1.75 -0.32
C ASP A 216 20.67 3.18 0.23
N ILE A 217 19.59 3.53 0.94
CA ILE A 217 19.48 4.82 1.66
C ILE A 217 20.54 4.90 2.74
N ILE A 218 20.67 3.87 3.57
CA ILE A 218 21.66 3.78 4.67
C ILE A 218 23.08 3.94 4.13
N LEU A 219 23.38 3.35 2.97
CA LEU A 219 24.68 3.48 2.31
C LEU A 219 25.02 4.94 1.95
N ARG A 220 24.02 5.73 1.54
CA ARG A 220 24.17 7.12 1.10
C ARG A 220 23.94 8.15 2.20
N LEU A 221 23.42 7.73 3.35
CA LEU A 221 23.13 8.62 4.46
C LEU A 221 24.43 9.07 5.13
N ASP A 222 24.52 10.37 5.42
CA ASP A 222 25.67 10.96 6.09
C ASP A 222 25.85 10.37 7.50
N SER A 223 26.95 9.63 7.68
CA SER A 223 27.30 8.95 8.92
C SER A 223 28.05 9.84 9.91
N GLN A 224 28.45 11.06 9.55
CA GLN A 224 29.18 11.96 10.45
C GLN A 224 28.27 12.63 11.50
N GLN A 225 26.98 12.31 11.49
CA GLN A 225 25.97 12.87 12.39
C GLN A 225 25.88 12.09 13.71
N PRO A 226 25.31 12.69 14.77
CA PRO A 226 25.01 11.95 16.00
C PRO A 226 24.16 10.71 15.71
N LEU A 227 24.48 9.60 16.37
CA LEU A 227 23.81 8.31 16.18
C LEU A 227 22.28 8.39 16.32
N GLU A 228 21.78 9.16 17.29
CA GLU A 228 20.34 9.38 17.49
C GLU A 228 19.68 10.04 16.28
N ALA A 229 20.32 11.07 15.71
CA ALA A 229 19.82 11.78 14.54
C ALA A 229 19.88 10.90 13.28
N TRP A 230 20.96 10.13 13.12
CA TRP A 230 21.10 9.16 12.05
C TRP A 230 20.02 8.08 12.12
N TRP A 231 19.78 7.53 13.32
CA TRP A 231 18.75 6.53 13.57
C TRP A 231 17.34 7.08 13.31
N ALA A 232 17.04 8.31 13.73
CA ALA A 232 15.77 8.95 13.43
C ALA A 232 15.53 9.08 11.92
N ARG A 233 16.55 9.42 11.13
CA ARG A 233 16.47 9.51 9.66
C ARG A 233 16.21 8.15 8.99
N ILE A 234 16.77 7.06 9.53
CA ILE A 234 16.49 5.71 9.03
C ILE A 234 15.05 5.32 9.29
N ARG A 235 14.55 5.53 10.51
CA ARG A 235 13.16 5.25 10.85
C ARG A 235 12.21 6.10 10.01
N PHE A 236 12.54 7.38 9.80
CA PHE A 236 11.81 8.28 8.91
C PHE A 236 11.78 7.79 7.46
N ALA A 237 12.92 7.36 6.91
CA ALA A 237 13.00 6.78 5.58
C ALA A 237 12.19 5.48 5.47
N ALA A 238 12.31 4.57 6.44
CA ALA A 238 11.54 3.33 6.49
C ALA A 238 10.02 3.60 6.54
N TRP A 239 9.59 4.59 7.33
CA TRP A 239 8.18 5.01 7.37
C TRP A 239 7.70 5.50 6.00
N HIS A 240 8.52 6.27 5.28
CA HIS A 240 8.20 6.69 3.92
C HIS A 240 8.13 5.51 2.95
N ILE A 241 9.07 4.56 2.99
CA ILE A 241 9.02 3.33 2.18
C ILE A 241 7.70 2.60 2.42
N TRP A 242 7.29 2.47 3.67
CA TRP A 242 6.04 1.82 4.04
C TRP A 242 4.80 2.57 3.56
N LYS A 243 4.64 3.85 3.92
CA LYS A 243 3.41 4.61 3.65
C LYS A 243 3.30 5.11 2.22
N ASN A 244 4.42 5.29 1.53
CA ASN A 244 4.47 5.88 0.20
C ASN A 244 4.94 4.92 -0.88
N GLY A 245 5.31 3.67 -0.54
CA GLY A 245 5.76 2.65 -1.50
C GLY A 245 4.59 2.09 -2.31
N ARG A 246 3.81 1.18 -1.73
CA ARG A 246 2.57 0.68 -2.35
C ARG A 246 1.62 0.23 -1.25
N GLU A 247 0.58 1.03 -0.99
CA GLU A 247 -0.26 0.88 0.20
C GLU A 247 -0.95 -0.50 0.29
N SER A 248 -1.42 -1.04 -0.84
CA SER A 248 -2.03 -2.38 -0.92
C SER A 248 -1.11 -3.49 -0.43
N MET A 249 0.20 -3.30 -0.54
CA MET A 249 1.26 -4.23 -0.11
C MET A 249 1.88 -3.83 1.23
N GLY A 250 1.29 -2.85 1.92
CA GLY A 250 1.87 -2.19 3.08
C GLY A 250 2.10 -3.10 4.29
N ALA A 251 1.38 -4.21 4.43
CA ALA A 251 1.62 -5.16 5.54
C ALA A 251 2.99 -5.85 5.39
N ALA A 252 3.25 -6.45 4.23
CA ALA A 252 4.50 -7.14 3.95
C ALA A 252 5.70 -6.19 4.02
N ILE A 253 5.56 -4.99 3.45
CA ILE A 253 6.60 -3.95 3.52
C ILE A 253 6.85 -3.55 4.98
N LEU A 254 5.81 -3.26 5.76
CA LEU A 254 5.96 -2.89 7.18
C LEU A 254 6.66 -3.99 7.97
N SER A 255 6.21 -5.24 7.85
CA SER A 255 6.76 -6.34 8.63
C SER A 255 8.25 -6.55 8.36
N VAL A 256 8.67 -6.47 7.09
CA VAL A 256 10.08 -6.59 6.73
C VAL A 256 10.89 -5.41 7.27
N LEU A 257 10.35 -4.19 7.19
CA LEU A 257 11.01 -3.00 7.73
C LEU A 257 11.11 -3.04 9.26
N ILE A 258 10.08 -3.47 9.98
CA ILE A 258 10.14 -3.66 11.44
C ILE A 258 11.23 -4.67 11.80
N SER A 259 11.26 -5.82 11.12
CA SER A 259 12.27 -6.85 11.36
C SER A 259 13.69 -6.34 11.09
N ALA A 260 13.87 -5.56 10.02
CA ALA A 260 15.15 -4.91 9.70
C ALA A 260 15.54 -3.87 10.75
N LEU A 261 14.63 -2.97 11.13
CA LEU A 261 14.87 -1.93 12.13
C LEU A 261 15.23 -2.52 13.49
N LYS A 262 14.59 -3.61 13.92
CA LYS A 262 14.96 -4.32 15.15
C LYS A 262 16.38 -4.88 15.09
N SER A 263 16.77 -5.47 13.96
CA SER A 263 18.16 -5.92 13.78
C SER A 263 19.14 -4.77 13.82
N ILE A 264 18.80 -3.65 13.17
CA ILE A 264 19.63 -2.44 13.18
C ILE A 264 19.81 -1.93 14.62
N GLU A 265 18.75 -1.87 15.42
CA GLU A 265 18.84 -1.51 16.84
C GLU A 265 19.78 -2.43 17.61
N ASP A 266 19.69 -3.75 17.39
CA ASP A 266 20.56 -4.74 18.04
C ASP A 266 22.02 -4.58 17.59
N THR A 267 22.27 -4.39 16.30
CA THR A 267 23.61 -4.14 15.73
C THR A 267 24.22 -2.85 16.28
N ILE A 268 23.43 -1.76 16.33
CA ILE A 268 23.87 -0.48 16.91
C ILE A 268 24.26 -0.67 18.39
N ARG A 269 23.44 -1.37 19.19
CA ARG A 269 23.75 -1.63 20.61
C ARG A 269 25.05 -2.40 20.79
N GLN A 270 25.36 -3.32 19.89
CA GLN A 270 26.61 -4.09 19.94
C GLN A 270 27.85 -3.27 19.57
N HIS A 271 27.68 -2.20 18.77
CA HIS A 271 28.77 -1.39 18.21
C HIS A 271 28.75 0.06 18.72
N GLU A 272 28.01 0.37 19.79
CA GLU A 272 27.81 1.73 20.33
C GLU A 272 29.12 2.42 20.74
N GLN A 273 30.16 1.63 21.07
CA GLN A 273 31.49 2.11 21.46
C GLN A 273 32.43 2.35 20.27
N GLN A 274 32.00 2.06 19.04
CA GLN A 274 32.81 2.17 17.83
C GLN A 274 32.52 3.48 17.06
N PRO A 275 33.49 4.00 16.28
CA PRO A 275 33.30 5.20 15.47
C PRO A 275 32.27 5.01 14.35
N ALA A 276 31.72 6.14 13.87
CA ALA A 276 30.64 6.24 12.89
C ALA A 276 30.68 5.33 11.65
N PRO A 277 31.84 5.12 10.99
CA PRO A 277 31.88 4.26 9.79
C PRO A 277 31.62 2.78 10.11
N GLU A 278 32.05 2.32 11.29
CA GLU A 278 32.10 0.89 11.62
C GLU A 278 30.71 0.33 11.92
N TRP A 279 29.87 1.05 12.69
CA TRP A 279 28.51 0.59 12.93
C TRP A 279 27.62 0.67 11.67
N ARG A 280 27.87 1.62 10.74
CA ARG A 280 27.12 1.70 9.49
C ARG A 280 27.41 0.49 8.61
N ASP A 281 28.69 0.14 8.48
CA ASP A 281 29.10 -0.98 7.64
C ASP A 281 28.60 -2.32 8.23
N ALA A 282 28.63 -2.47 9.57
CA ALA A 282 28.00 -3.61 10.25
C ALA A 282 26.47 -3.69 10.00
N VAL A 283 25.78 -2.55 10.00
CA VAL A 283 24.35 -2.49 9.65
C VAL A 283 24.12 -2.91 8.20
N LEU A 284 24.94 -2.46 7.26
CA LEU A 284 24.84 -2.84 5.85
C LEU A 284 25.05 -4.34 5.65
N GLU A 285 26.04 -4.93 6.32
CA GLU A 285 26.30 -6.37 6.28
C GLU A 285 25.10 -7.17 6.82
N GLU A 286 24.50 -6.74 7.93
CA GLU A 286 23.31 -7.38 8.49
C GLU A 286 22.11 -7.34 7.52
N LEU A 287 21.90 -6.21 6.84
CA LEU A 287 20.84 -6.08 5.84
C LEU A 287 21.10 -6.95 4.61
N ASP A 288 22.35 -7.03 4.15
CA ASP A 288 22.73 -7.88 3.01
C ASP A 288 22.50 -9.37 3.31
N HIS A 289 22.82 -9.83 4.53
CA HIS A 289 22.49 -11.19 4.98
C HIS A 289 20.98 -11.45 4.98
N ARG A 290 20.18 -10.49 5.44
CA ARG A 290 18.72 -10.62 5.46
C ARG A 290 18.12 -10.71 4.07
N ILE A 291 18.59 -9.90 3.13
CA ILE A 291 18.17 -9.96 1.72
C ILE A 291 18.46 -11.35 1.14
N ALA A 292 19.61 -11.95 1.46
CA ALA A 292 19.98 -13.30 1.02
C ALA A 292 19.14 -14.42 1.68
N SER A 293 18.66 -14.23 2.91
CA SER A 293 17.96 -15.28 3.71
C SER A 293 16.48 -15.53 3.35
N SER A 294 15.89 -14.74 2.46
CA SER A 294 14.44 -14.80 2.11
C SER A 294 13.93 -16.18 1.63
N GLN A 295 14.81 -17.07 1.16
CA GLN A 295 14.45 -18.42 0.71
C GLN A 295 14.01 -19.36 1.85
N ASP A 296 14.40 -19.09 3.09
CA ASP A 296 14.13 -20.02 4.20
C ASP A 296 12.67 -19.97 4.67
N ILE A 297 12.01 -18.81 4.56
CA ILE A 297 10.58 -18.66 4.86
C ILE A 297 9.74 -19.54 3.92
N ALA A 298 10.04 -19.52 2.61
CA ALA A 298 9.31 -20.33 1.63
C ALA A 298 9.45 -21.84 1.89
N LYS A 299 10.64 -22.30 2.34
CA LYS A 299 10.86 -23.70 2.73
C LYS A 299 10.03 -24.07 3.96
N ALA A 300 10.01 -23.21 4.98
CA ALA A 300 9.25 -23.44 6.20
C ALA A 300 7.74 -23.55 5.93
N ILE A 301 7.17 -22.65 5.13
CA ILE A 301 5.76 -22.72 4.71
C ILE A 301 5.49 -24.01 3.91
N SER A 302 6.39 -24.37 3.00
CA SER A 302 6.27 -25.59 2.21
C SER A 302 6.26 -26.85 3.07
N ALA A 303 7.07 -26.87 4.13
CA ALA A 303 7.10 -27.96 5.11
C ALA A 303 5.81 -28.01 5.95
N ALA A 304 5.31 -26.86 6.41
CA ALA A 304 4.04 -26.74 7.13
C ALA A 304 2.86 -27.22 6.29
N PHE A 305 2.80 -26.82 5.01
CA PHE A 305 1.76 -27.27 4.08
C PHE A 305 1.84 -28.78 3.82
N ALA A 306 3.05 -29.32 3.62
CA ALA A 306 3.22 -30.77 3.47
C ALA A 306 2.79 -31.54 4.73
N SER A 307 3.01 -30.98 5.93
CA SER A 307 2.50 -31.55 7.17
C SER A 307 0.98 -31.55 7.23
N PHE A 308 0.36 -30.41 6.91
CA PHE A 308 -1.09 -30.31 6.83
C PHE A 308 -1.71 -31.38 5.92
N LEU A 309 -1.12 -31.61 4.74
CA LEU A 309 -1.59 -32.66 3.83
C LEU A 309 -1.45 -34.06 4.43
N ARG A 310 -0.34 -34.37 5.09
CA ARG A 310 -0.17 -35.66 5.78
C ARG A 310 -1.21 -35.86 6.88
N ASP A 311 -1.47 -34.84 7.68
CA ASP A 311 -2.36 -34.96 8.83
C ASP A 311 -3.84 -35.13 8.41
N HIS A 312 -4.23 -34.53 7.28
CA HIS A 312 -5.64 -34.51 6.83
C HIS A 312 -5.95 -35.46 5.67
N PHE A 313 -4.94 -35.88 4.91
CA PHE A 313 -5.10 -36.64 3.67
C PHE A 313 -4.19 -37.89 3.59
N ALA A 314 -3.70 -38.41 4.72
CA ALA A 314 -2.87 -39.63 4.76
C ALA A 314 -3.48 -40.81 3.97
N VAL A 315 -4.79 -41.02 4.10
CA VAL A 315 -5.51 -42.11 3.42
C VAL A 315 -5.40 -41.98 1.90
N GLN A 316 -5.44 -40.76 1.36
CA GLN A 316 -5.31 -40.49 -0.07
C GLN A 316 -3.90 -40.80 -0.58
N ALA A 317 -2.86 -40.57 0.23
CA ALA A 317 -1.49 -41.00 -0.09
C ALA A 317 -1.42 -42.53 -0.21
N GLU A 318 -1.98 -43.26 0.76
CA GLU A 318 -1.98 -44.72 0.78
C GLU A 318 -2.80 -45.32 -0.37
N SER A 319 -3.94 -44.71 -0.71
CA SER A 319 -4.83 -45.19 -1.76
C SER A 319 -4.46 -44.73 -3.16
N SER A 320 -3.38 -43.96 -3.33
CA SER A 320 -2.98 -43.30 -4.59
C SER A 320 -4.10 -42.48 -5.25
N ARG A 321 -5.07 -41.99 -4.45
CA ARG A 321 -6.13 -41.10 -4.94
C ARG A 321 -5.55 -39.68 -5.00
N PRO A 322 -5.67 -38.96 -6.14
CA PRO A 322 -5.18 -37.59 -6.19
C PRO A 322 -5.96 -36.67 -5.27
N ILE A 323 -5.26 -35.75 -4.60
CA ILE A 323 -5.88 -34.64 -3.85
C ILE A 323 -6.28 -33.58 -4.87
N LYS A 324 -7.57 -33.24 -4.89
CA LYS A 324 -8.15 -32.25 -5.81
C LYS A 324 -8.06 -30.86 -5.20
N ILE A 325 -7.29 -29.98 -5.83
CA ILE A 325 -7.00 -28.64 -5.34
C ILE A 325 -7.50 -27.61 -6.35
N LEU A 326 -8.36 -26.69 -5.92
CA LEU A 326 -8.72 -25.48 -6.67
C LEU A 326 -7.86 -24.30 -6.22
N THR A 327 -7.29 -23.55 -7.15
CA THR A 327 -6.55 -22.30 -6.88
C THR A 327 -6.80 -21.28 -8.00
N LEU A 328 -6.40 -20.04 -7.78
CA LEU A 328 -6.37 -19.00 -8.80
C LEU A 328 -5.09 -18.15 -8.68
N SER A 329 -4.87 -17.32 -9.71
CA SER A 329 -3.78 -16.38 -9.84
C SER A 329 -2.39 -17.03 -9.78
N GLU A 330 -1.34 -16.21 -9.62
CA GLU A 330 0.05 -16.68 -9.48
C GLU A 330 0.62 -16.32 -8.11
N SER A 331 0.25 -17.07 -7.08
CA SER A 331 0.87 -16.95 -5.77
C SER A 331 2.23 -17.64 -5.73
N SER A 332 3.29 -16.88 -5.47
CA SER A 332 4.65 -17.43 -5.29
C SER A 332 4.71 -18.40 -4.12
N THR A 333 4.02 -18.13 -3.02
CA THR A 333 3.96 -19.00 -1.84
C THR A 333 3.29 -20.34 -2.16
N ILE A 334 2.13 -20.31 -2.84
CA ILE A 334 1.45 -21.54 -3.31
C ILE A 334 2.33 -22.30 -4.29
N LYS A 335 2.97 -21.61 -5.24
CA LYS A 335 3.89 -22.22 -6.21
C LYS A 335 5.01 -22.99 -5.53
N HIS A 336 5.66 -22.44 -4.50
CA HIS A 336 6.71 -23.15 -3.75
C HIS A 336 6.15 -24.33 -2.97
N ALA A 337 5.02 -24.16 -2.28
CA ALA A 337 4.39 -25.22 -1.50
C ALA A 337 3.99 -26.41 -2.38
N LEU A 338 3.33 -26.17 -3.52
CA LEU A 338 2.94 -27.22 -4.47
C LEU A 338 4.16 -27.90 -5.12
N ARG A 339 5.20 -27.14 -5.49
CA ARG A 339 6.46 -27.73 -5.99
C ARG A 339 7.09 -28.67 -4.98
N ASN A 340 7.13 -28.26 -3.72
CA ASN A 340 7.65 -29.09 -2.64
C ASN A 340 6.83 -30.38 -2.47
N VAL A 341 5.50 -30.29 -2.54
CA VAL A 341 4.62 -31.47 -2.49
C VAL A 341 4.89 -32.41 -3.66
N ILE A 342 4.96 -31.87 -4.89
CA ILE A 342 5.23 -32.66 -6.10
C ILE A 342 6.59 -33.38 -6.01
N ALA A 343 7.63 -32.69 -5.56
CA ALA A 343 8.99 -33.21 -5.57
C ALA A 343 9.33 -34.10 -4.37
N ASN A 344 8.77 -33.83 -3.19
CA ASN A 344 9.26 -34.38 -1.91
C ASN A 344 8.23 -35.17 -1.12
N THR A 345 7.07 -35.49 -1.71
CA THR A 345 6.02 -36.29 -1.05
C THR A 345 5.43 -37.32 -2.01
N ASP A 346 4.69 -38.30 -1.49
CA ASP A 346 4.04 -39.34 -2.31
C ASP A 346 2.65 -38.92 -2.83
N PHE A 347 2.17 -37.72 -2.48
CA PHE A 347 0.87 -37.24 -2.94
C PHE A 347 0.81 -37.08 -4.47
N SER A 348 -0.30 -37.52 -5.06
CA SER A 348 -0.69 -37.15 -6.42
C SER A 348 -1.68 -35.99 -6.35
N LEU A 349 -1.59 -35.05 -7.28
CA LEU A 349 -2.42 -33.83 -7.27
C LEU A 349 -3.28 -33.72 -8.54
N ASP A 350 -4.56 -33.39 -8.37
CA ASP A 350 -5.44 -32.89 -9.44
C ASP A 350 -5.65 -31.39 -9.21
N LEU A 351 -4.86 -30.57 -9.90
CA LEU A 351 -4.82 -29.13 -9.74
C LEU A 351 -5.74 -28.45 -10.76
N ARG A 352 -6.75 -27.76 -10.26
CA ARG A 352 -7.67 -26.93 -11.04
C ARG A 352 -7.31 -25.47 -10.82
N VAL A 353 -7.00 -24.76 -11.91
CA VAL A 353 -6.50 -23.39 -11.85
C VAL A 353 -7.45 -22.48 -12.61
N LEU A 354 -8.01 -21.47 -11.93
CA LEU A 354 -8.73 -20.38 -12.59
C LEU A 354 -7.71 -19.43 -13.23
N GLU A 355 -7.97 -19.03 -14.48
CA GLU A 355 -7.01 -18.25 -15.28
C GLU A 355 -6.67 -16.87 -14.69
N SER A 356 -7.57 -16.21 -13.97
CA SER A 356 -7.44 -14.89 -13.35
C SER A 356 -7.31 -13.73 -14.34
N ARG A 357 -8.44 -13.26 -14.85
CA ARG A 357 -8.56 -12.04 -15.65
C ARG A 357 -8.19 -10.79 -14.83
N PRO A 358 -7.69 -9.73 -15.50
CA PRO A 358 -7.47 -9.60 -16.95
C PRO A 358 -6.08 -10.04 -17.44
N LEU A 359 -5.16 -10.42 -16.55
CA LEU A 359 -3.77 -10.68 -16.88
C LEU A 359 -3.44 -12.17 -17.07
N PHE A 360 -4.38 -13.06 -16.73
CA PHE A 360 -4.29 -14.50 -16.91
C PHE A 360 -3.16 -15.16 -16.09
N GLU A 361 -2.89 -14.64 -14.89
CA GLU A 361 -1.77 -15.10 -14.06
C GLU A 361 -1.83 -16.61 -13.74
N GLY A 362 -3.02 -17.20 -13.64
CA GLY A 362 -3.19 -18.63 -13.38
C GLY A 362 -2.56 -19.53 -14.46
N VAL A 363 -2.48 -19.06 -15.70
CA VAL A 363 -1.81 -19.78 -16.80
C VAL A 363 -0.30 -19.90 -16.54
N SER A 364 0.30 -18.83 -16.01
CA SER A 364 1.73 -18.81 -15.63
C SER A 364 2.00 -19.81 -14.48
N LEU A 365 1.16 -19.82 -13.45
CA LEU A 365 1.26 -20.79 -12.34
C LEU A 365 1.21 -22.24 -12.85
N ALA A 366 0.20 -22.56 -13.67
CA ALA A 366 0.01 -23.89 -14.24
C ALA A 366 1.23 -24.36 -15.04
N SER A 367 1.74 -23.50 -15.93
CA SER A 367 2.97 -23.77 -16.69
C SER A 367 4.15 -24.04 -15.76
N SER A 368 4.36 -23.18 -14.76
CA SER A 368 5.45 -23.29 -13.79
C SER A 368 5.48 -24.62 -13.03
N LEU A 369 4.31 -25.19 -12.72
CA LEU A 369 4.16 -26.44 -11.98
C LEU A 369 4.35 -27.66 -12.88
N ILE A 370 3.85 -27.62 -14.12
CA ILE A 370 4.12 -28.67 -15.12
C ILE A 370 5.64 -28.82 -15.33
N HIS A 371 6.36 -27.70 -15.38
CA HIS A 371 7.82 -27.71 -15.51
C HIS A 371 8.57 -28.23 -14.27
N ALA A 372 7.93 -28.31 -13.11
CA ALA A 372 8.53 -28.83 -11.89
C ALA A 372 8.50 -30.37 -11.80
N VAL A 373 7.63 -31.04 -12.56
CA VAL A 373 7.58 -32.51 -12.60
C VAL A 373 8.82 -33.04 -13.34
N PRO A 374 9.58 -34.00 -12.77
CA PRO A 374 10.75 -34.59 -13.44
C PRO A 374 10.41 -35.16 -14.81
N LEU A 375 11.29 -34.99 -15.81
CA LEU A 375 11.05 -35.48 -17.17
C LEU A 375 10.79 -36.99 -17.24
N SER A 376 11.38 -37.76 -16.32
CA SER A 376 11.15 -39.21 -16.18
C SER A 376 9.74 -39.59 -15.73
N GLU A 377 9.04 -38.68 -15.06
CA GLU A 377 7.68 -38.87 -14.54
C GLU A 377 6.61 -38.20 -15.41
N ARG A 378 7.02 -37.35 -16.35
CA ARG A 378 6.14 -36.84 -17.40
C ARG A 378 5.81 -37.99 -18.35
N SER A 379 4.83 -38.80 -17.98
CA SER A 379 4.23 -39.77 -18.89
C SER A 379 3.90 -39.06 -20.20
N THR A 380 4.25 -39.69 -21.32
CA THR A 380 3.74 -39.36 -22.65
C THR A 380 2.24 -39.70 -22.67
N VAL A 381 1.44 -38.91 -21.96
CA VAL A 381 -0.01 -39.11 -21.87
C VAL A 381 -0.59 -38.77 -23.24
N GLN A 382 -0.85 -39.79 -24.04
CA GLN A 382 -1.80 -39.68 -25.15
C GLN A 382 -3.16 -39.24 -24.59
N PRO A 383 -3.88 -38.32 -25.26
CA PRO A 383 -5.23 -37.95 -24.86
C PRO A 383 -6.11 -39.19 -24.71
N ALA A 384 -7.00 -39.18 -23.74
CA ALA A 384 -7.97 -40.25 -23.56
C ALA A 384 -8.80 -40.43 -24.84
N ASN A 385 -8.84 -41.66 -25.37
CA ASN A 385 -9.74 -42.03 -26.44
C ASN A 385 -11.18 -42.09 -25.90
N GLY A 386 -11.91 -40.97 -26.03
CA GLY A 386 -13.37 -40.89 -25.87
C GLY A 386 -13.94 -41.12 -24.46
N PRO A 387 -15.17 -40.66 -24.20
CA PRO A 387 -15.86 -40.91 -22.95
C PRO A 387 -16.20 -42.40 -22.80
N GLY A 388 -15.72 -43.05 -21.73
CA GLY A 388 -16.15 -44.40 -21.34
C GLY A 388 -15.09 -45.51 -21.29
N GLN A 389 -13.81 -45.25 -21.59
CA GLN A 389 -12.75 -46.25 -21.38
C GLN A 389 -12.04 -46.06 -20.02
N PRO A 390 -11.97 -47.10 -19.16
CA PRO A 390 -11.24 -47.02 -17.91
C PRO A 390 -9.74 -46.91 -18.16
N ARG A 391 -9.10 -45.88 -17.58
CA ARG A 391 -7.64 -45.71 -17.58
C ARG A 391 -6.98 -46.90 -16.87
N LYS A 392 -6.17 -47.68 -17.60
CA LYS A 392 -5.33 -48.77 -17.04
C LYS A 392 -3.97 -48.30 -16.50
N ALA A 393 -3.63 -47.02 -16.67
CA ALA A 393 -2.37 -46.44 -16.20
C ALA A 393 -2.55 -45.83 -14.79
N PRO A 394 -1.50 -45.87 -13.93
CA PRO A 394 -1.52 -45.16 -12.66
C PRO A 394 -1.81 -43.68 -12.86
N ALA A 395 -2.50 -43.06 -11.89
CA ALA A 395 -2.80 -41.63 -11.94
C ALA A 395 -1.49 -40.82 -12.04
N PRO A 396 -1.42 -39.77 -12.87
CA PRO A 396 -0.23 -38.96 -12.98
C PRO A 396 0.09 -38.28 -11.64
N LYS A 397 1.37 -38.02 -11.39
CA LYS A 397 1.84 -37.27 -10.20
C LYS A 397 1.16 -35.90 -10.08
N LEU A 398 0.94 -35.25 -11.22
CA LEU A 398 0.24 -33.98 -11.33
C LEU A 398 -0.68 -34.03 -12.57
N GLN A 399 -1.97 -33.83 -12.34
CA GLN A 399 -2.95 -33.47 -13.36
C GLN A 399 -3.26 -31.98 -13.22
N VAL A 400 -3.29 -31.23 -14.33
CA VAL A 400 -3.63 -29.81 -14.32
C VAL A 400 -4.80 -29.56 -15.27
N THR A 401 -5.82 -28.85 -14.79
CA THR A 401 -6.96 -28.40 -15.58
C THR A 401 -7.11 -26.89 -15.43
N LEU A 402 -7.07 -26.15 -16.53
CA LEU A 402 -7.30 -24.69 -16.56
C LEU A 402 -8.78 -24.40 -16.80
N TYR A 403 -9.33 -23.46 -16.03
CA TYR A 403 -10.70 -23.00 -16.14
C TYR A 403 -10.73 -21.48 -16.32
N THR A 404 -11.74 -20.99 -17.04
CA THR A 404 -12.06 -19.55 -17.00
C THR A 404 -12.58 -19.18 -15.62
N ASP A 405 -12.42 -17.92 -15.21
CA ASP A 405 -12.91 -17.46 -13.90
C ASP A 405 -14.43 -17.63 -13.76
N ALA A 406 -15.18 -17.46 -14.87
CA ALA A 406 -16.62 -17.69 -14.93
C ALA A 406 -17.01 -19.16 -14.66
N SER A 407 -16.08 -20.10 -14.83
CA SER A 407 -16.30 -21.53 -14.59
C SER A 407 -15.99 -21.93 -13.14
N SER A 408 -15.86 -20.98 -12.21
CA SER A 408 -15.50 -21.23 -10.82
C SER A 408 -16.32 -22.33 -10.14
N ALA A 409 -17.64 -22.34 -10.33
CA ALA A 409 -18.52 -23.40 -9.80
C ALA A 409 -18.24 -24.79 -10.43
N LEU A 410 -18.00 -24.86 -11.74
CA LEU A 410 -17.63 -26.10 -12.41
C LEU A 410 -16.26 -26.61 -11.94
N ALA A 411 -15.29 -25.69 -11.79
CA ALA A 411 -13.97 -26.00 -11.28
C ALA A 411 -14.00 -26.48 -9.82
N SER A 412 -15.01 -26.06 -9.05
CA SER A 412 -15.20 -26.41 -7.65
C SER A 412 -15.83 -27.79 -7.41
N GLU A 413 -16.28 -28.51 -8.44
CA GLU A 413 -16.97 -29.79 -8.27
C GLU A 413 -16.05 -30.89 -7.70
N ASP A 414 -16.42 -31.49 -6.55
CA ASP A 414 -15.67 -32.57 -5.89
C ASP A 414 -14.21 -32.21 -5.57
N VAL A 415 -13.91 -30.93 -5.32
CA VAL A 415 -12.59 -30.52 -4.82
C VAL A 415 -12.42 -30.88 -3.34
N ASP A 416 -11.21 -31.26 -2.95
CA ASP A 416 -10.85 -31.57 -1.56
C ASP A 416 -10.35 -30.31 -0.83
N ILE A 417 -9.65 -29.42 -1.54
CA ILE A 417 -9.04 -28.19 -1.02
C ILE A 417 -9.30 -27.02 -1.98
N VAL A 418 -9.65 -25.86 -1.44
CA VAL A 418 -9.44 -24.57 -2.11
C VAL A 418 -8.23 -23.91 -1.48
N LEU A 419 -7.18 -23.71 -2.28
CA LEU A 419 -5.91 -23.18 -1.85
C LEU A 419 -5.76 -21.74 -2.33
N ILE A 420 -5.71 -20.80 -1.41
CA ILE A 420 -5.71 -19.36 -1.71
C ILE A 420 -4.49 -18.70 -1.07
N GLY A 421 -3.87 -17.79 -1.81
CA GLY A 421 -2.78 -16.97 -1.29
C GLY A 421 -3.29 -15.89 -0.34
N ALA A 422 -2.39 -15.08 0.16
CA ALA A 422 -2.75 -13.81 0.79
C ALA A 422 -1.81 -12.73 0.29
N ASP A 423 -2.36 -11.57 -0.07
CA ASP A 423 -1.61 -10.34 -0.23
C ASP A 423 -1.59 -9.56 1.10
N ARG A 424 -2.70 -9.64 1.85
CA ARG A 424 -2.84 -9.08 3.19
C ARG A 424 -3.81 -9.91 4.03
N ILE A 425 -3.55 -10.02 5.32
CA ILE A 425 -4.47 -10.62 6.30
C ILE A 425 -4.78 -9.57 7.37
N ALA A 426 -6.05 -9.28 7.59
CA ALA A 426 -6.48 -8.34 8.63
C ALA A 426 -6.40 -8.99 10.02
N GLU A 427 -6.41 -8.18 11.08
CA GLU A 427 -6.48 -8.64 12.47
C GLU A 427 -7.64 -9.61 12.72
N SER A 428 -8.78 -9.40 12.04
CA SER A 428 -9.95 -10.28 12.14
C SER A 428 -9.75 -11.67 11.52
N GLY A 429 -8.66 -11.89 10.80
CA GLY A 429 -8.43 -13.05 9.95
C GLY A 429 -8.99 -12.90 8.53
N ALA A 430 -9.70 -11.82 8.20
CA ALA A 430 -10.14 -11.57 6.83
C ALA A 430 -8.94 -11.52 5.89
N VAL A 431 -9.05 -12.13 4.71
CA VAL A 431 -7.93 -12.25 3.76
C VAL A 431 -8.21 -11.41 2.53
N SER A 432 -7.31 -10.49 2.22
CA SER A 432 -7.29 -9.80 0.95
C SER A 432 -6.38 -10.56 -0.02
N ASN A 433 -6.93 -10.99 -1.13
CA ASN A 433 -6.21 -11.68 -2.21
C ASN A 433 -6.81 -11.27 -3.56
N LYS A 434 -6.21 -11.72 -4.66
CA LYS A 434 -6.67 -11.43 -6.03
C LYS A 434 -8.18 -11.67 -6.20
N THR A 435 -8.86 -10.73 -6.87
CA THR A 435 -10.27 -10.84 -7.25
C THR A 435 -10.55 -12.16 -7.99
N GLY A 436 -11.62 -12.86 -7.61
CA GLY A 436 -11.92 -14.24 -7.97
C GLY A 436 -11.78 -15.22 -6.79
N SER A 437 -11.07 -14.84 -5.72
CA SER A 437 -10.91 -15.62 -4.50
C SER A 437 -12.20 -15.87 -3.75
N LEU A 438 -13.00 -14.83 -3.49
CA LEU A 438 -14.27 -14.97 -2.77
C LEU A 438 -15.28 -15.79 -3.59
N PRO A 439 -15.51 -15.52 -4.91
CA PRO A 439 -16.34 -16.38 -5.74
C PRO A 439 -15.89 -17.84 -5.79
N ALA A 440 -14.58 -18.12 -5.83
CA ALA A 440 -14.05 -19.49 -5.80
C ALA A 440 -14.37 -20.21 -4.48
N ILE A 441 -14.18 -19.54 -3.35
CA ILE A 441 -14.49 -20.11 -2.03
C ILE A 441 -15.99 -20.34 -1.87
N LEU A 442 -16.83 -19.38 -2.25
CA LEU A 442 -18.29 -19.51 -2.17
C LEU A 442 -18.80 -20.63 -3.08
N SER A 443 -18.24 -20.74 -4.29
CA SER A 443 -18.53 -21.83 -5.22
C SER A 443 -18.16 -23.18 -4.63
N ALA A 444 -16.98 -23.32 -4.03
CA ALA A 444 -16.55 -24.55 -3.39
C ALA A 444 -17.38 -24.91 -2.16
N LYS A 445 -17.74 -23.96 -1.29
CA LYS A 445 -18.64 -24.26 -0.16
C LYS A 445 -20.01 -24.76 -0.59
N HIS A 446 -20.48 -24.36 -1.77
CA HIS A 446 -21.73 -24.86 -2.33
C HIS A 446 -21.55 -26.23 -3.03
N MET A 447 -20.56 -26.36 -3.91
CA MET A 447 -20.37 -27.53 -4.77
C MET A 447 -19.67 -28.70 -4.05
N SER A 448 -18.81 -28.39 -3.09
CA SER A 448 -18.04 -29.32 -2.26
C SER A 448 -18.06 -28.86 -0.79
N PRO A 449 -19.16 -29.07 -0.05
CA PRO A 449 -19.29 -28.57 1.34
C PRO A 449 -18.23 -29.09 2.32
N ASN A 450 -17.57 -30.21 1.98
CA ASN A 450 -16.50 -30.80 2.79
C ASN A 450 -15.09 -30.33 2.38
N ALA A 451 -14.97 -29.50 1.34
CA ALA A 451 -13.70 -28.97 0.90
C ALA A 451 -13.11 -28.05 1.99
N ARG A 452 -11.80 -28.17 2.22
CA ARG A 452 -11.08 -27.29 3.14
C ARG A 452 -10.64 -26.01 2.43
N ILE A 453 -10.96 -24.86 3.01
CA ILE A 453 -10.49 -23.56 2.56
C ILE A 453 -9.18 -23.23 3.29
N VAL A 454 -8.08 -23.35 2.56
CA VAL A 454 -6.71 -23.23 3.09
C VAL A 454 -6.08 -21.96 2.57
N ILE A 455 -5.70 -21.06 3.48
CA ILE A 455 -4.93 -19.87 3.16
C ILE A 455 -3.45 -20.17 3.38
N VAL A 456 -2.62 -19.90 2.37
CA VAL A 456 -1.16 -20.04 2.48
C VAL A 456 -0.53 -18.67 2.34
N GLY A 457 0.17 -18.22 3.38
CA GLY A 457 0.78 -16.89 3.42
C GLY A 457 1.83 -16.76 4.49
N GLU A 458 2.72 -15.79 4.32
CA GLU A 458 3.76 -15.44 5.29
C GLU A 458 3.15 -14.63 6.44
N SER A 459 3.63 -14.83 7.67
CA SER A 459 3.14 -14.03 8.82
C SER A 459 3.32 -12.53 8.62
N GLY A 460 4.36 -12.12 7.89
CA GLY A 460 4.61 -10.71 7.57
C GLY A 460 3.52 -10.04 6.70
N LYS A 461 2.57 -10.80 6.15
CA LYS A 461 1.40 -10.24 5.44
C LYS A 461 0.24 -9.89 6.37
N ILE A 462 0.36 -10.20 7.66
CA ILE A 462 -0.62 -9.83 8.67
C ILE A 462 -0.46 -8.36 9.01
N ALA A 463 -1.56 -7.64 8.87
CA ALA A 463 -1.64 -6.21 9.10
C ALA A 463 -1.52 -5.85 10.59
N PRO A 464 -1.05 -4.63 10.91
CA PRO A 464 -1.29 -4.05 12.23
C PRO A 464 -2.79 -3.89 12.52
N PRO A 465 -3.19 -3.67 13.79
CA PRO A 465 -4.59 -3.58 14.18
C PRO A 465 -5.32 -2.47 13.43
N GLY A 466 -6.55 -2.75 13.02
CA GLY A 466 -7.35 -1.83 12.22
C GLY A 466 -8.42 -2.51 11.37
N ALA A 467 -9.41 -1.73 10.93
CA ALA A 467 -10.50 -2.24 10.12
C ALA A 467 -10.03 -2.59 8.70
N ALA A 468 -10.38 -3.78 8.20
CA ALA A 468 -10.07 -4.20 6.83
C ALA A 468 -10.60 -3.21 5.76
N ALA A 469 -11.76 -2.60 6.03
CA ALA A 469 -12.40 -1.61 5.15
C ALA A 469 -11.69 -0.25 5.11
N SER A 470 -10.74 0.02 6.02
CA SER A 470 -9.95 1.26 6.01
C SER A 470 -8.85 1.25 4.94
N HIS A 471 -8.64 0.12 4.25
CA HIS A 471 -7.63 -0.01 3.21
C HIS A 471 -8.15 0.42 1.85
N VAL A 472 -7.30 1.14 1.12
CA VAL A 472 -7.59 1.63 -0.23
C VAL A 472 -7.78 0.45 -1.17
N VAL A 473 -8.93 0.42 -1.83
CA VAL A 473 -9.22 -0.52 -2.92
C VAL A 473 -8.33 -0.16 -4.11
N GLU A 474 -7.44 -1.07 -4.50
CA GLU A 474 -6.62 -0.90 -5.70
C GLU A 474 -7.45 -1.19 -6.95
N ASP A 475 -7.79 -0.12 -7.69
CA ASP A 475 -8.42 -0.19 -9.01
C ASP A 475 -7.44 0.32 -10.07
N ASN A 476 -7.02 -0.57 -10.97
CA ASN A 476 -6.07 -0.24 -12.05
C ASN A 476 -6.73 0.41 -13.27
N GLY A 477 -8.01 0.77 -13.15
CA GLY A 477 -8.77 1.44 -14.19
C GLY A 477 -9.04 0.56 -15.42
N PRO A 478 -9.63 1.15 -16.47
CA PRO A 478 -10.17 0.41 -17.60
C PRO A 478 -9.11 -0.20 -18.52
N THR A 479 -7.90 0.36 -18.57
CA THR A 479 -6.91 0.07 -19.62
C THR A 479 -6.60 -1.41 -19.77
N GLN A 480 -6.39 -2.13 -18.67
CA GLN A 480 -6.07 -3.56 -18.70
C GLN A 480 -7.24 -4.39 -19.24
N LEU A 481 -8.48 -4.05 -18.86
CA LEU A 481 -9.69 -4.71 -19.33
C LEU A 481 -9.95 -4.44 -20.81
N VAL A 482 -9.88 -3.16 -21.21
CA VAL A 482 -10.07 -2.73 -22.60
C VAL A 482 -9.06 -3.41 -23.51
N ARG A 483 -7.77 -3.46 -23.13
CA ARG A 483 -6.73 -4.18 -23.89
C ARG A 483 -7.15 -5.63 -24.17
N ALA A 484 -7.70 -6.29 -23.17
CA ALA A 484 -8.11 -7.68 -23.28
C ALA A 484 -9.39 -7.87 -24.10
N TRP A 485 -10.28 -6.86 -24.18
CA TRP A 485 -11.46 -6.86 -25.06
C TRP A 485 -11.12 -6.49 -26.51
N THR A 486 -10.11 -5.63 -26.72
CA THR A 486 -9.66 -5.22 -28.06
C THR A 486 -8.75 -6.25 -28.74
N ALA A 487 -8.36 -7.31 -28.04
CA ALA A 487 -7.47 -8.34 -28.59
C ALA A 487 -8.03 -8.97 -29.87
N GLU A 488 -7.14 -9.29 -30.82
CA GLU A 488 -7.51 -9.69 -32.19
C GLU A 488 -8.40 -10.93 -32.28
N PHE A 489 -8.28 -11.84 -31.30
CA PHE A 489 -9.08 -13.05 -31.22
C PHE A 489 -10.55 -12.80 -30.85
N ASN A 490 -10.92 -11.58 -30.42
CA ASN A 490 -12.31 -11.22 -30.12
C ASN A 490 -13.08 -10.82 -31.39
N SER A 491 -14.41 -11.03 -31.35
CA SER A 491 -15.29 -10.67 -32.47
C SER A 491 -15.22 -9.17 -32.78
N GLU A 492 -15.48 -8.82 -34.05
CA GLU A 492 -15.53 -7.42 -34.48
C GLU A 492 -16.50 -6.58 -33.64
N GLY A 493 -17.65 -7.17 -33.25
CA GLY A 493 -18.61 -6.53 -32.37
C GLY A 493 -18.03 -6.15 -31.00
N VAL A 494 -17.29 -7.07 -30.36
CA VAL A 494 -16.63 -6.80 -29.06
C VAL A 494 -15.55 -5.75 -29.20
N ARG A 495 -14.70 -5.85 -30.23
CA ARG A 495 -13.61 -4.88 -30.46
C ARG A 495 -14.16 -3.48 -30.74
N LYS A 496 -15.23 -3.36 -31.55
CA LYS A 496 -15.92 -2.10 -31.81
C LYS A 496 -16.55 -1.53 -30.55
N ALA A 497 -17.24 -2.36 -29.76
CA ALA A 497 -17.86 -1.93 -28.50
C ALA A 497 -16.80 -1.44 -27.50
N ALA A 498 -15.69 -2.17 -27.34
CA ALA A 498 -14.59 -1.76 -26.47
C ALA A 498 -13.99 -0.40 -26.85
N GLY A 499 -13.94 -0.08 -28.15
CA GLY A 499 -13.52 1.23 -28.66
C GLY A 499 -14.55 2.36 -28.45
N THR A 500 -15.82 2.03 -28.16
CA THR A 500 -16.88 3.02 -27.86
C THR A 500 -17.08 3.28 -26.37
N LEU A 501 -16.59 2.40 -25.51
CA LEU A 501 -16.63 2.60 -24.07
C LEU A 501 -15.56 3.62 -23.65
N PRO A 502 -15.84 4.49 -22.66
CA PRO A 502 -14.86 5.45 -22.18
C PRO A 502 -13.63 4.72 -21.64
N SER A 503 -12.48 4.94 -22.28
CA SER A 503 -11.18 4.37 -21.90
C SER A 503 -10.45 5.19 -20.84
N ILE A 504 -11.07 6.29 -20.36
CA ILE A 504 -10.56 7.17 -19.31
C ILE A 504 -11.55 7.09 -18.14
N PRO A 505 -11.08 6.92 -16.89
CA PRO A 505 -11.95 6.98 -15.73
C PRO A 505 -12.75 8.27 -15.77
N THR A 506 -14.07 8.15 -15.85
CA THR A 506 -14.98 9.26 -15.58
C THR A 506 -14.88 9.51 -14.08
N GLY A 507 -13.92 10.34 -13.69
CA GLY A 507 -13.91 10.92 -12.35
C GLY A 507 -15.31 11.46 -12.08
N LYS A 508 -15.89 11.09 -10.94
CA LYS A 508 -17.23 11.52 -10.51
C LYS A 508 -17.42 13.00 -10.87
N GLN A 509 -18.19 13.26 -11.92
CA GLN A 509 -18.52 14.63 -12.33
C GLN A 509 -19.67 15.10 -11.43
N GLU A 510 -19.35 16.00 -10.51
CA GLU A 510 -20.30 17.02 -10.09
C GLU A 510 -19.93 18.33 -10.78
N GLY A 511 -20.89 18.88 -11.53
CA GLY A 511 -20.97 20.30 -11.88
C GLY A 511 -20.17 20.79 -13.10
N GLY A 512 -20.86 20.92 -14.24
CA GLY A 512 -20.82 22.15 -15.04
C GLY A 512 -19.69 22.36 -16.06
N GLN A 513 -20.04 22.12 -17.33
CA GLN A 513 -19.56 22.77 -18.57
C GLN A 513 -18.42 22.13 -19.40
N SER A 514 -18.91 21.51 -20.49
CA SER A 514 -18.48 21.59 -21.90
C SER A 514 -17.11 21.04 -22.30
N ARG A 515 -17.10 19.76 -22.71
CA ARG A 515 -16.05 19.16 -23.54
C ARG A 515 -16.41 19.26 -25.03
N LEU A 516 -15.44 19.70 -25.82
CA LEU A 516 -15.42 19.67 -27.28
C LEU A 516 -15.47 18.23 -27.83
N ASP A 517 -16.45 18.00 -28.69
CA ASP A 517 -16.57 17.04 -29.79
C ASP A 517 -16.09 15.58 -29.60
N MET A 518 -16.90 14.82 -28.85
CA MET A 518 -17.16 13.40 -29.15
C MET A 518 -18.68 13.26 -29.37
N PRO A 519 -19.15 12.60 -30.45
CA PRO A 519 -20.56 12.43 -30.71
C PRO A 519 -21.11 11.32 -29.80
N LEU A 520 -21.36 11.67 -28.54
CA LEU A 520 -22.28 11.06 -27.55
C LEU A 520 -22.09 11.80 -26.20
N GLY A 521 -22.14 13.13 -26.23
CA GLY A 521 -22.36 13.94 -25.05
C GLY A 521 -23.85 13.90 -24.71
N ASN A 522 -24.27 12.87 -24.00
CA ASN A 522 -25.59 12.85 -23.35
C ASN A 522 -25.30 12.71 -21.86
N ASP A 523 -25.66 13.71 -21.07
CA ASP A 523 -25.76 13.61 -19.59
C ASP A 523 -26.74 12.49 -19.15
N ALA A 524 -27.35 11.77 -20.11
CA ALA A 524 -28.24 10.64 -19.91
C ALA A 524 -27.55 9.30 -19.61
N VAL A 525 -26.25 9.11 -19.90
CA VAL A 525 -25.58 7.80 -19.73
C VAL A 525 -24.21 7.93 -19.06
N GLN A 526 -24.09 7.36 -17.85
CA GLN A 526 -22.83 7.22 -17.13
C GLN A 526 -22.32 5.77 -17.24
N VAL A 527 -21.08 5.59 -17.69
CA VAL A 527 -20.39 4.30 -17.75
C VAL A 527 -19.16 4.36 -16.86
N ASP A 528 -19.04 3.38 -15.96
CA ASP A 528 -17.89 3.17 -15.08
C ASP A 528 -17.32 1.77 -15.33
N ILE A 529 -16.01 1.67 -15.51
CA ILE A 529 -15.29 0.41 -15.75
C ILE A 529 -14.31 0.24 -14.60
N ARG A 530 -14.56 -0.78 -13.78
CA ARG A 530 -13.77 -1.07 -12.58
C ARG A 530 -12.90 -2.29 -12.77
N ASN A 531 -11.64 -2.17 -12.38
CA ASN A 531 -10.67 -3.24 -12.37
C ASN A 531 -10.07 -3.38 -10.96
N VAL A 532 -10.94 -3.76 -10.02
CA VAL A 532 -10.57 -4.01 -8.64
C VAL A 532 -9.68 -5.25 -8.58
N LEU A 533 -8.43 -5.08 -8.13
CA LEU A 533 -7.44 -6.15 -8.16
C LEU A 533 -7.56 -7.14 -6.99
N PHE A 534 -8.00 -6.65 -5.83
CA PHE A 534 -8.06 -7.42 -4.60
C PHE A 534 -9.46 -7.35 -4.00
N GLU A 535 -9.87 -8.46 -3.40
CA GLU A 535 -11.12 -8.55 -2.66
C GLU A 535 -10.90 -9.23 -1.32
N TRP A 536 -11.83 -9.01 -0.39
CA TRP A 536 -11.78 -9.58 0.94
C TRP A 536 -12.58 -10.87 1.03
N VAL A 537 -11.95 -11.91 1.55
CA VAL A 537 -12.56 -13.16 2.00
C VAL A 537 -12.82 -13.03 3.52
N PRO A 538 -14.08 -13.13 3.96
CA PRO A 538 -14.41 -13.12 5.38
C PRO A 538 -13.78 -14.32 6.14
N PRO A 539 -13.34 -14.13 7.40
CA PRO A 539 -12.65 -15.16 8.17
C PRO A 539 -13.50 -16.41 8.43
N GLU A 540 -14.83 -16.28 8.51
CA GLU A 540 -15.76 -17.40 8.68
C GLU A 540 -15.77 -18.38 7.49
N LEU A 541 -15.23 -17.96 6.35
CA LEU A 541 -15.08 -18.83 5.19
C LEU A 541 -13.76 -19.62 5.19
N VAL A 542 -12.80 -19.25 6.04
CA VAL A 542 -11.46 -19.85 6.10
C VAL A 542 -11.39 -20.93 7.17
N ASP A 543 -10.86 -22.10 6.81
CA ASP A 543 -10.68 -23.20 7.78
C ASP A 543 -9.32 -23.18 8.46
N VAL A 544 -8.26 -22.77 7.75
CA VAL A 544 -6.89 -22.79 8.28
C VAL A 544 -5.97 -21.81 7.55
N TYR A 545 -5.01 -21.26 8.29
CA TYR A 545 -3.92 -20.43 7.78
C TYR A 545 -2.60 -21.18 7.93
N VAL A 546 -1.89 -21.40 6.83
CA VAL A 546 -0.59 -22.06 6.79
C VAL A 546 0.50 -21.01 6.64
N THR A 547 1.36 -20.91 7.65
CA THR A 547 2.46 -19.94 7.74
C THR A 547 3.80 -20.66 7.97
N GLU A 548 4.90 -19.90 7.96
CA GLU A 548 6.22 -20.40 8.31
C GLU A 548 6.34 -20.86 9.77
N GLN A 549 5.40 -20.45 10.63
CA GLN A 549 5.29 -20.85 12.03
C GLN A 549 4.30 -22.03 12.21
N GLY A 550 3.84 -22.65 11.12
CA GLY A 550 2.88 -23.75 11.13
C GLY A 550 1.44 -23.29 10.87
N LEU A 551 0.48 -24.02 11.44
CA LEU A 551 -0.95 -23.75 11.28
C LEU A 551 -1.41 -22.72 12.31
N TRP A 552 -2.01 -21.63 11.85
CA TRP A 552 -2.47 -20.53 12.69
C TRP A 552 -3.99 -20.49 12.78
N THR A 553 -4.46 -20.09 13.96
CA THR A 553 -5.84 -19.71 14.24
C THR A 553 -6.03 -18.19 14.13
N ILE A 554 -7.27 -17.72 14.17
CA ILE A 554 -7.58 -16.28 14.25
C ILE A 554 -6.94 -15.65 15.51
N ALA A 555 -6.87 -16.39 16.63
CA ALA A 555 -6.24 -15.89 17.85
C ALA A 555 -4.73 -15.66 17.68
N ASP A 556 -4.05 -16.53 16.92
CA ASP A 556 -2.63 -16.36 16.59
C ASP A 556 -2.43 -15.14 15.68
N ILE A 557 -3.31 -14.95 14.70
CA ILE A 557 -3.32 -13.77 13.81
C ILE A 557 -3.50 -12.49 14.62
N GLN A 558 -4.48 -12.44 15.53
CA GLN A 558 -4.73 -11.28 16.39
C GLN A 558 -3.52 -10.97 17.27
N LYS A 559 -2.92 -11.99 17.88
CA LYS A 559 -1.71 -11.83 18.69
C LYS A 559 -0.56 -11.27 17.86
N HIS A 560 -0.35 -11.79 16.65
CA HIS A 560 0.71 -11.30 15.77
C HIS A 560 0.43 -9.86 15.30
N SER A 561 -0.82 -9.56 14.91
CA SER A 561 -1.25 -8.21 14.53
C SER A 561 -0.97 -7.20 15.65
N ALA A 562 -1.32 -7.52 16.89
CA ALA A 562 -1.05 -6.67 18.05
C ALA A 562 0.46 -6.43 18.26
N LEU A 563 1.31 -7.45 18.06
CA LEU A 563 2.75 -7.30 18.13
C LEU A 563 3.28 -6.37 17.04
N VAL A 564 2.81 -6.52 15.80
CA VAL A 564 3.18 -5.63 14.68
C VAL A 564 2.76 -4.19 14.98
N GLY A 565 1.54 -3.97 15.48
CA GLY A 565 1.05 -2.64 15.85
C GLY A 565 1.85 -2.00 16.99
N ALA A 566 2.26 -2.79 17.99
CA ALA A 566 3.09 -2.29 19.08
C ALA A 566 4.50 -1.86 18.60
N GLU A 567 5.11 -2.62 17.71
CA GLU A 567 6.41 -2.28 17.12
C GLU A 567 6.30 -1.11 16.14
N GLU A 568 5.21 -1.02 15.36
CA GLU A 568 4.91 0.14 14.51
C GLU A 568 4.88 1.43 15.36
N GLU A 569 4.10 1.45 16.44
CA GLU A 569 4.01 2.60 17.32
C GLU A 569 5.38 2.90 17.95
N ARG A 570 6.08 1.89 18.47
CA ARG A 570 7.40 2.08 19.10
C ARG A 570 8.43 2.68 18.15
N LEU A 571 8.45 2.25 16.89
CA LEU A 571 9.47 2.66 15.92
C LEU A 571 9.11 3.97 15.21
N PHE A 572 7.82 4.32 15.10
CA PHE A 572 7.38 5.41 14.24
C PHE A 572 6.51 6.47 14.91
N LYS A 573 6.31 6.46 16.23
CA LYS A 573 5.51 7.48 16.93
C LYS A 573 6.17 8.85 16.96
N ASP A 574 7.49 8.88 17.17
CA ASP A 574 8.30 10.08 17.43
C ASP A 574 9.04 10.63 16.19
N ILE A 575 8.90 9.97 15.04
CA ILE A 575 9.51 10.44 13.78
C ILE A 575 8.78 11.62 13.17
#